data_AF-A0A962J430-F1
#
_entry.id   AF-A0A962J430-F1
#
_cell.length_a   1.000
_cell.length_b   1.000
_cell.length_c   1.000
_cell.angle_alpha   90.00
_cell.angle_beta   90.00
_cell.angle_gamma   90.00
#
_symmetry.space_group_name_H-M   'P 1'
#
loop_
_entity.id
_entity.type
_entity.pdbx_description
1 polymer ?
#
loop_
_entity_poly.entity_id
_entity_poly.type
_entity_poly.pdbx_seq_one_letter_code
_entity_poly.pdbx_strand_id
1 'polypeptide(L)'
;MPRSYIRSILFNLLFVLLTGIACIVFIPMLFMPRRAYMGVVHIFVHMEWFLERTVLNLKTELRGLENLPANGPYIIAAKHQSAYETMKLHIFFKDPAVILKKELFSIPLWGLYLKKSDPIAIDRSTPKTAIKSIQDGARRIKEQGRPIVIFPQGTRVSPETTTQEKPYKIGVIRLQEATDLPIIPVALNAGLFWPKNSFWKSEGTVTMKFLPAIQPGGQPQEILNQLEKTIESESLSLMNEAREKYADKKGSAMPLLAGLSFICAAIFAVYSYAWFEVAKRTKEEYRILTQNIVPQGQPVQTPKVTGYPGKIKMDVANELLQTKEGSITITNLHAEGWPIPYLPIKVKTGPITIKHFRWPQALSFDSMDGIFTPENKTLIIQNANLKKADFLMNVEGTLDFSQEEFPEPDLRIHIVNYNVLMGELLQNKIIDTQSALFLGGGLNALSDENGDVFIPVHQKDRTILAGPLPIYRLKPKYEFDRGLGARLRPIP
;
A
#
# COMPACT_ATOMS: atom_id res chain seq x y z
N MET A 1 -3.68 4.95 37.85
CA MET A 1 -2.69 4.61 36.80
C MET A 1 -1.31 5.07 37.26
N PRO A 2 -0.24 4.28 37.12
CA PRO A 2 1.11 4.74 37.46
C PRO A 2 1.46 5.98 36.62
N ARG A 3 2.15 6.97 37.23
CA ARG A 3 2.41 8.29 36.61
C ARG A 3 3.05 8.20 35.21
N SER A 4 3.84 7.16 34.95
CA SER A 4 4.46 6.88 33.65
C SER A 4 3.45 6.64 32.52
N TYR A 5 2.31 6.01 32.80
CA TYR A 5 1.28 5.71 31.80
C TYR A 5 0.52 6.97 31.37
N ILE A 6 0.16 7.83 32.33
CA ILE A 6 -0.49 9.12 32.04
C ILE A 6 0.43 10.00 31.18
N ARG A 7 1.71 10.07 31.57
CA ARG A 7 2.74 10.78 30.79
C ARG A 7 2.88 10.21 29.38
N SER A 8 2.87 8.89 29.22
CA SER A 8 2.93 8.23 27.91
C SER A 8 1.72 8.55 27.03
N ILE A 9 0.49 8.49 27.59
CA ILE A 9 -0.74 8.82 26.87
C ILE A 9 -0.69 10.29 26.43
N LEU A 10 -0.42 11.19 27.36
CA LEU A 10 -0.35 12.62 27.09
C LEU A 10 0.72 12.94 26.03
N PHE A 11 1.91 12.34 26.15
CA PHE A 11 2.96 12.50 25.17
C PHE A 11 2.54 12.01 23.78
N ASN A 12 1.93 10.82 23.67
CA ASN A 12 1.46 10.29 22.38
C ASN A 12 0.44 11.21 21.72
N LEU A 13 -0.53 11.72 22.50
CA LEU A 13 -1.55 12.64 22.00
C LEU A 13 -0.91 13.94 21.50
N LEU A 14 -0.04 14.56 22.31
CA LEU A 14 0.65 15.80 21.94
C LEU A 14 1.59 15.60 20.75
N PHE A 15 2.28 14.47 20.67
CA PHE A 15 3.17 14.12 19.56
C PHE A 15 2.39 13.99 18.24
N VAL A 16 1.26 13.28 18.24
CA VAL A 16 0.41 13.14 17.04
C VAL A 16 -0.18 14.49 16.63
N LEU A 17 -0.65 15.28 17.59
CA LEU A 17 -1.17 16.62 17.33
C LEU A 17 -0.10 17.55 16.75
N LEU A 18 1.09 17.58 17.37
CA LEU A 18 2.24 18.38 16.92
C LEU A 18 2.64 17.99 15.49
N THR A 19 2.75 16.69 15.22
CA THR A 19 3.09 16.17 13.89
C THR A 19 2.03 16.53 12.85
N GLY A 20 0.74 16.37 13.19
CA GLY A 20 -0.37 16.71 12.29
C GLY A 20 -0.41 18.18 11.95
N ILE A 21 -0.27 19.07 12.95
CA ILE A 21 -0.22 20.52 12.76
C ILE A 21 1.02 20.89 11.92
N ALA A 22 2.20 20.37 12.26
CA ALA A 22 3.43 20.65 11.53
C ALA A 22 3.32 20.24 10.05
N CYS A 23 2.74 19.08 9.76
CA CYS A 23 2.53 18.61 8.39
C CYS A 23 1.64 19.52 7.54
N ILE A 24 0.75 20.31 8.15
CA ILE A 24 -0.15 21.24 7.46
C ILE A 24 0.48 22.65 7.42
N VAL A 25 0.92 23.16 8.56
CA VAL A 25 1.47 24.52 8.69
C VAL A 25 2.74 24.69 7.87
N PHE A 26 3.56 23.65 7.75
CA PHE A 26 4.84 23.73 7.04
C PHE A 26 4.75 23.39 5.54
N ILE A 27 3.56 23.21 4.99
CA ILE A 27 3.37 22.95 3.54
C ILE A 27 4.06 24.02 2.68
N PRO A 28 3.94 25.34 2.97
CA PRO A 28 4.61 26.37 2.19
C PRO A 28 6.14 26.20 2.14
N MET A 29 6.74 25.59 3.16
CA MET A 29 8.19 25.40 3.25
C MET A 29 8.72 24.33 2.29
N LEU A 30 7.84 23.50 1.71
CA LEU A 30 8.22 22.58 0.64
C LEU A 30 8.65 23.31 -0.64
N PHE A 31 8.14 24.52 -0.88
CA PHE A 31 8.48 25.36 -2.02
C PHE A 31 9.74 26.21 -1.78
N MET A 32 10.13 26.39 -0.52
CA MET A 32 11.31 27.17 -0.13
C MET A 32 12.63 26.42 -0.38
N PRO A 33 13.78 27.11 -0.44
CA PRO A 33 15.08 26.45 -0.51
C PRO A 33 15.30 25.49 0.65
N ARG A 34 16.03 24.38 0.41
CA ARG A 34 16.28 23.33 1.42
C ARG A 34 16.80 23.90 2.75
N ARG A 35 17.66 24.92 2.73
CA ARG A 35 18.19 25.56 3.93
C ARG A 35 17.10 26.14 4.84
N ALA A 36 16.08 26.79 4.26
CA ALA A 36 14.95 27.33 5.02
C ALA A 36 14.07 26.20 5.57
N TYR A 37 13.81 25.16 4.75
CA TYR A 37 13.11 23.96 5.17
C TYR A 37 13.80 23.26 6.35
N MET A 38 15.13 23.14 6.33
CA MET A 38 15.89 22.53 7.43
C MET A 38 15.74 23.32 8.73
N GLY A 39 15.61 24.66 8.68
CA GLY A 39 15.30 25.45 9.88
C GLY A 39 14.00 25.00 10.56
N VAL A 40 13.00 24.65 9.77
CA VAL A 40 11.71 24.15 10.26
C VAL A 40 11.80 22.71 10.79
N VAL A 41 12.56 21.84 10.12
CA VAL A 41 12.87 20.51 10.65
C VAL A 41 13.52 20.63 12.02
N HIS A 42 14.45 21.57 12.19
CA HIS A 42 15.10 21.80 13.47
C HIS A 42 14.09 22.27 14.53
N ILE A 43 13.23 23.25 14.21
CA ILE A 43 12.18 23.70 15.14
C ILE A 43 11.30 22.52 15.57
N PHE A 44 10.85 21.69 14.61
CA PHE A 44 10.03 20.51 14.87
C PHE A 44 10.69 19.52 15.84
N VAL A 45 11.92 19.08 15.55
CA VAL A 45 12.60 18.10 16.43
C VAL A 45 12.93 18.68 17.81
N HIS A 46 13.15 20.00 17.93
CA HIS A 46 13.35 20.64 19.23
C HIS A 46 12.04 20.73 20.04
N MET A 47 10.88 20.94 19.37
CA MET A 47 9.58 20.85 20.03
C MET A 47 9.29 19.43 20.52
N GLU A 48 9.58 18.40 19.71
CA GLU A 48 9.47 17.00 20.14
C GLU A 48 10.37 16.72 21.35
N TRP A 49 11.64 17.12 21.29
CA TRP A 49 12.59 16.97 22.40
C TRP A 49 12.11 17.69 23.68
N PHE A 50 11.51 18.87 23.55
CA PHE A 50 10.92 19.59 24.67
C PHE A 50 9.75 18.81 25.30
N LEU A 51 8.87 18.21 24.49
CA LEU A 51 7.77 17.37 24.98
C LEU A 51 8.29 16.11 25.69
N GLU A 52 9.32 15.46 25.15
CA GLU A 52 9.93 14.29 25.81
C GLU A 52 10.50 14.65 27.18
N ARG A 53 11.21 15.78 27.26
CA ARG A 53 11.82 16.24 28.51
C ARG A 53 10.76 16.64 29.54
N THR A 54 9.73 17.38 29.14
CA THR A 54 8.75 17.95 30.07
C THR A 54 7.62 16.97 30.42
N VAL A 55 7.10 16.23 29.44
CA VAL A 55 5.96 15.32 29.61
C VAL A 55 6.44 13.94 30.07
N LEU A 56 7.42 13.34 29.37
CA LEU A 56 7.89 11.99 29.72
C LEU A 56 8.93 11.99 30.84
N ASN A 57 9.55 13.14 31.15
CA ASN A 57 10.75 13.21 31.97
C ASN A 57 11.88 12.31 31.41
N LEU A 58 11.99 12.30 30.07
CA LEU A 58 13.00 11.56 29.35
C LEU A 58 14.14 12.50 28.94
N LYS A 59 15.32 12.28 29.52
CA LYS A 59 16.51 13.12 29.30
C LYS A 59 17.39 12.53 28.21
N THR A 60 18.14 13.39 27.52
CA THR A 60 19.19 12.99 26.58
C THR A 60 20.55 13.27 27.18
N GLU A 61 21.47 12.32 27.07
CA GLU A 61 22.87 12.47 27.42
C GLU A 61 23.73 12.07 26.22
N LEU A 62 24.71 12.90 25.87
CA LEU A 62 25.67 12.64 24.80
C LEU A 62 27.05 12.43 25.43
N ARG A 63 27.73 11.33 25.08
CA ARG A 63 29.07 11.00 25.57
C ARG A 63 30.01 10.73 24.40
N GLY A 64 31.29 11.08 24.51
CA GLY A 64 32.28 10.78 23.47
C GLY A 64 32.27 11.73 22.27
N LEU A 65 31.70 12.93 22.41
CA LEU A 65 31.62 13.91 21.32
C LEU A 65 33.00 14.29 20.75
N GLU A 66 34.06 14.16 21.56
CA GLU A 66 35.46 14.31 21.17
C GLU A 66 35.93 13.31 20.09
N ASN A 67 35.22 12.19 19.90
CA ASN A 67 35.51 11.22 18.85
C ASN A 67 34.97 11.64 17.47
N LEU A 68 34.16 12.71 17.40
CA LEU A 68 33.64 13.21 16.13
C LEU A 68 34.74 13.98 15.38
N PRO A 69 34.94 13.72 14.07
CA PRO A 69 35.89 14.47 13.27
C PRO A 69 35.59 15.98 13.30
N ALA A 70 36.62 16.79 13.57
CA ALA A 70 36.48 18.25 13.61
C ALA A 70 36.14 18.85 12.24
N ASN A 71 36.60 18.20 11.16
CA ASN A 71 36.44 18.65 9.79
C ASN A 71 35.99 17.49 8.88
N GLY A 72 35.18 17.82 7.88
CA GLY A 72 34.72 16.89 6.85
C GLY A 72 33.53 16.02 7.27
N PRO A 73 32.86 15.38 6.29
CA PRO A 73 31.78 14.44 6.56
C PRO A 73 32.30 13.14 7.15
N TYR A 74 31.41 12.38 7.78
CA TYR A 74 31.71 11.08 8.39
C TYR A 74 30.47 10.18 8.37
N ILE A 75 30.66 8.89 8.63
CA ILE A 75 29.60 7.90 8.63
C ILE A 75 29.23 7.60 10.08
N ILE A 76 28.00 7.84 10.48
CA ILE A 76 27.48 7.41 11.77
C ILE A 76 26.84 6.02 11.59
N ALA A 77 27.40 5.02 12.26
CA ALA A 77 26.83 3.69 12.34
C ALA A 77 26.26 3.47 13.75
N ALA A 78 24.94 3.60 13.88
CA ALA A 78 24.27 3.54 15.18
C ALA A 78 23.49 2.23 15.37
N LYS A 79 23.44 1.72 16.60
CA LYS A 79 22.43 0.71 16.98
C LYS A 79 21.03 1.29 16.75
N HIS A 80 20.04 0.46 16.43
CA HIS A 80 18.68 0.94 16.21
C HIS A 80 17.70 0.24 17.14
N GLN A 81 17.31 0.90 18.22
CA GLN A 81 16.43 0.33 19.24
C GLN A 81 15.04 1.00 19.30
N SER A 82 14.96 2.27 18.93
CA SER A 82 13.76 3.09 19.10
C SER A 82 13.51 4.05 17.94
N ALA A 83 12.32 4.64 17.92
CA ALA A 83 12.07 5.83 17.11
C ALA A 83 12.82 7.05 17.69
N TYR A 84 13.11 7.04 18.99
CA TYR A 84 13.74 8.13 19.74
C TYR A 84 15.04 8.63 19.08
N GLU A 85 15.97 7.73 18.73
CA GLU A 85 17.24 8.14 18.13
C GLU A 85 17.06 8.67 16.70
N THR A 86 16.12 8.12 15.92
CA THR A 86 15.85 8.57 14.55
C THR A 86 15.32 9.99 14.51
N MET A 87 14.45 10.36 15.46
CA MET A 87 13.87 11.71 15.56
C MET A 87 14.91 12.77 15.96
N LYS A 88 16.00 12.37 16.62
CA LYS A 88 17.01 13.30 17.14
C LYS A 88 18.25 13.44 16.28
N LEU A 89 18.33 12.76 15.14
CA LEU A 89 19.51 12.82 14.26
C LEU A 89 19.84 14.27 13.86
N HIS A 90 18.83 15.09 13.57
CA HIS A 90 19.01 16.51 13.24
C HIS A 90 19.40 17.39 14.44
N ILE A 91 19.13 16.96 15.66
CA ILE A 91 19.63 17.62 16.87
C ILE A 91 21.12 17.29 17.06
N PHE A 92 21.49 16.03 16.87
CA PHE A 92 22.85 15.55 17.17
C PHE A 92 23.87 15.90 16.09
N PHE A 93 23.46 15.86 14.81
CA PHE A 93 24.36 15.98 13.67
C PHE A 93 24.08 17.20 12.79
N LYS A 94 23.16 18.07 13.22
CA LYS A 94 22.67 19.25 12.48
C LYS A 94 21.98 18.85 11.16
N ASP A 95 22.75 18.52 10.12
CA ASP A 95 22.24 18.19 8.79
C ASP A 95 22.67 16.80 8.26
N PRO A 96 22.37 15.70 8.97
CA PRO A 96 22.69 14.36 8.49
C PRO A 96 21.85 13.97 7.27
N ALA A 97 22.40 13.13 6.41
CA ALA A 97 21.62 12.35 5.44
C ALA A 97 21.38 10.94 5.99
N VAL A 98 20.12 10.63 6.26
CA VAL A 98 19.73 9.32 6.81
C VAL A 98 19.52 8.32 5.69
N ILE A 99 20.01 7.11 5.87
CA ILE A 99 19.74 6.00 4.97
C ILE A 99 18.38 5.38 5.30
N LEU A 100 17.48 5.32 4.32
CA LEU A 100 16.11 4.89 4.53
C LEU A 100 15.52 4.07 3.37
N LYS A 101 14.34 3.48 3.59
CA LYS A 101 13.61 2.70 2.58
C LYS A 101 12.90 3.64 1.60
N LYS A 102 13.08 3.47 0.29
CA LYS A 102 12.47 4.34 -0.75
C LYS A 102 10.95 4.47 -0.64
N GLU A 103 10.29 3.42 -0.18
CA GLU A 103 8.83 3.36 -0.01
C GLU A 103 8.31 4.32 1.08
N LEU A 104 9.17 4.86 1.95
CA LEU A 104 8.76 5.89 2.91
C LEU A 104 8.36 7.20 2.22
N PHE A 105 8.81 7.43 0.99
CA PHE A 105 8.34 8.57 0.18
C PHE A 105 6.89 8.45 -0.27
N SER A 106 6.30 7.25 -0.18
CA SER A 106 4.90 7.03 -0.54
C SER A 106 3.92 7.41 0.58
N ILE A 107 4.41 7.81 1.76
CA ILE A 107 3.55 8.27 2.86
C ILE A 107 3.00 9.66 2.48
N PRO A 108 1.67 9.87 2.44
CA PRO A 108 1.08 11.17 2.08
C PRO A 108 1.58 12.29 2.99
N LEU A 109 1.89 13.45 2.40
CA LEU A 109 2.50 14.64 3.02
C LEU A 109 3.89 14.40 3.64
N TRP A 110 4.03 13.43 4.55
CA TRP A 110 5.30 13.08 5.21
C TRP A 110 6.40 12.70 4.22
N GLY A 111 6.07 11.92 3.19
CA GLY A 111 7.00 11.52 2.15
C GLY A 111 7.57 12.70 1.36
N LEU A 112 6.82 13.80 1.20
CA LEU A 112 7.28 15.02 0.54
C LEU A 112 8.32 15.74 1.39
N TYR A 113 8.06 15.90 2.69
CA TYR A 113 9.02 16.46 3.64
C TYR A 113 10.29 15.60 3.71
N LEU A 114 10.12 14.29 3.83
CA LEU A 114 11.23 13.35 3.88
C LEU A 114 12.08 13.39 2.59
N LYS A 115 11.47 13.60 1.43
CA LYS A 115 12.21 13.78 0.17
C LYS A 115 12.96 15.12 0.16
N LYS A 116 12.36 16.19 0.70
CA LYS A 116 12.96 17.54 0.77
C LYS A 116 14.17 17.60 1.70
N SER A 117 14.25 16.76 2.74
CA SER A 117 15.42 16.67 3.62
C SER A 117 16.66 16.06 2.95
N ASP A 118 16.51 15.55 1.73
CA ASP A 118 17.56 14.95 0.91
C ASP A 118 18.30 13.79 1.62
N PRO A 119 17.59 12.68 1.90
CA PRO A 119 18.16 11.46 2.47
C PRO A 119 18.76 10.54 1.39
N ILE A 120 19.39 9.45 1.81
CA ILE A 120 19.81 8.36 0.91
C ILE A 120 18.71 7.29 0.90
N ALA A 121 17.89 7.28 -0.14
CA ALA A 121 16.82 6.31 -0.31
C ALA A 121 17.32 5.03 -0.99
N ILE A 122 17.20 3.90 -0.29
CA ILE A 122 17.60 2.58 -0.81
C ILE A 122 16.42 1.94 -1.54
N ASP A 123 16.64 1.57 -2.80
CA ASP A 123 15.80 0.63 -3.53
C ASP A 123 16.19 -0.81 -3.16
N ARG A 124 15.30 -1.53 -2.48
CA ARG A 124 15.57 -2.89 -1.99
C ARG A 124 15.01 -3.99 -2.91
N SER A 125 14.67 -3.65 -4.16
CA SER A 125 14.16 -4.63 -5.15
C SER A 125 15.15 -5.77 -5.39
N THR A 126 16.45 -5.48 -5.44
CA THR A 126 17.51 -6.50 -5.52
C THR A 126 18.73 -6.12 -4.66
N PRO A 127 19.56 -7.07 -4.22
CA PRO A 127 20.79 -6.75 -3.49
C PRO A 127 21.73 -5.80 -4.27
N LYS A 128 21.85 -5.99 -5.59
CA LYS A 128 22.68 -5.15 -6.47
C LYS A 128 22.18 -3.71 -6.55
N THR A 129 20.86 -3.52 -6.70
CA THR A 129 20.25 -2.18 -6.75
C THR A 129 20.33 -1.48 -5.39
N ALA A 130 20.20 -2.22 -4.29
CA ALA A 130 20.36 -1.67 -2.95
C ALA A 130 21.79 -1.15 -2.72
N ILE A 131 22.81 -1.93 -3.08
CA ILE A 131 24.21 -1.51 -2.96
C ILE A 131 24.49 -0.29 -3.84
N LYS A 132 24.05 -0.31 -5.10
CA LYS A 132 24.23 0.83 -6.00
C LYS A 132 23.59 2.12 -5.44
N SER A 133 22.36 2.02 -4.91
CA SER A 133 21.66 3.15 -4.28
C SER A 133 22.45 3.72 -3.09
N ILE A 134 23.05 2.85 -2.27
CA ILE A 134 23.89 3.26 -1.15
C ILE A 134 25.12 4.01 -1.66
N GLN A 135 25.86 3.45 -2.61
CA GLN A 135 27.13 4.02 -3.08
C GLN A 135 26.92 5.36 -3.81
N ASP A 136 25.94 5.43 -4.71
CA ASP A 136 25.61 6.66 -5.45
C ASP A 136 25.12 7.77 -4.51
N GLY A 137 24.23 7.41 -3.58
CA GLY A 137 23.76 8.35 -2.56
C GLY A 137 24.88 8.84 -1.65
N ALA A 138 25.77 7.93 -1.21
CA ALA A 138 26.84 8.28 -0.29
C ALA A 138 27.88 9.22 -0.92
N ARG A 139 28.28 9.00 -2.19
CA ARG A 139 29.17 9.93 -2.91
C ARG A 139 28.58 11.34 -3.01
N ARG A 140 27.31 11.43 -3.42
CA ARG A 140 26.59 12.69 -3.53
C ARG A 140 26.50 13.43 -2.19
N ILE A 141 26.23 12.74 -1.09
CA ILE A 141 26.15 13.36 0.23
C ILE A 141 27.54 13.78 0.75
N LYS A 142 28.59 12.99 0.47
CA LYS A 142 29.98 13.36 0.78
C LYS A 142 30.34 14.69 0.12
N GLU A 143 29.99 14.88 -1.16
CA GLU A 143 30.23 16.14 -1.89
C GLU A 143 29.50 17.34 -1.28
N GLN A 144 28.36 17.11 -0.61
CA GLN A 144 27.64 18.13 0.15
C GLN A 144 28.26 18.44 1.52
N GLY A 145 29.30 17.71 1.94
CA GLY A 145 29.96 17.88 3.25
C GLY A 145 29.08 17.47 4.44
N ARG A 146 28.08 16.62 4.23
CA ARG A 146 27.10 16.22 5.26
C ARG A 146 27.43 14.86 5.87
N PRO A 147 27.20 14.66 7.19
CA PRO A 147 27.33 13.35 7.81
C PRO A 147 26.28 12.37 7.26
N ILE A 148 26.64 11.09 7.16
CA ILE A 148 25.73 10.04 6.69
C ILE A 148 25.36 9.14 7.86
N VAL A 149 24.07 8.92 8.12
CA VAL A 149 23.60 8.03 9.20
C VAL A 149 23.09 6.72 8.63
N ILE A 150 23.64 5.61 9.15
CA ILE A 150 23.18 4.25 8.86
C ILE A 150 22.89 3.49 10.15
N PHE A 151 21.84 2.68 10.09
CA PHE A 151 21.50 1.67 11.10
C PHE A 151 21.86 0.29 10.55
N PRO A 152 23.03 -0.30 10.88
CA PRO A 152 23.56 -1.45 10.16
C PRO A 152 22.69 -2.71 10.20
N GLN A 153 21.88 -2.89 11.25
CA GLN A 153 20.90 -3.99 11.35
C GLN A 153 19.69 -3.82 10.40
N GLY A 154 19.47 -2.60 9.89
CA GLY A 154 18.47 -2.24 8.90
C GLY A 154 17.02 -2.22 9.39
N THR A 155 16.80 -2.41 10.69
CA THR A 155 15.51 -2.34 11.39
C THR A 155 15.75 -2.07 12.87
N ARG A 156 14.71 -1.60 13.57
CA ARG A 156 14.73 -1.49 15.03
C ARG A 156 14.80 -2.88 15.67
N VAL A 157 15.59 -3.03 16.72
CA VAL A 157 15.73 -4.25 17.52
C VAL A 157 15.40 -3.98 18.99
N SER A 158 14.94 -4.99 19.71
CA SER A 158 14.71 -4.86 21.15
C SER A 158 16.05 -4.85 21.90
N PRO A 159 16.12 -4.30 23.13
CA PRO A 159 17.31 -4.37 23.97
C PRO A 159 17.90 -5.78 24.14
N GLU A 160 17.05 -6.80 24.10
CA GLU A 160 17.39 -8.22 24.30
C GLU A 160 17.79 -8.94 23.01
N THR A 161 17.57 -8.33 21.83
CA THR A 161 17.86 -8.97 20.54
C THR A 161 19.36 -9.17 20.36
N THR A 162 19.76 -10.39 20.02
CA THR A 162 21.17 -10.74 19.78
C THR A 162 21.60 -10.47 18.34
N THR A 163 22.91 -10.41 18.09
CA THR A 163 23.43 -10.25 16.72
C THR A 163 23.25 -11.49 15.85
N GLN A 164 23.08 -12.68 16.46
CA GLN A 164 22.70 -13.89 15.74
C GLN A 164 21.28 -13.78 15.17
N GLU A 165 20.34 -13.25 15.95
CA GLU A 165 18.96 -13.00 15.51
C GLU A 165 18.88 -11.87 14.49
N LYS A 166 19.67 -10.80 14.70
CA LYS A 166 19.72 -9.64 13.81
C LYS A 166 21.16 -9.20 13.51
N PRO A 167 21.79 -9.78 12.49
CA PRO A 167 23.18 -9.46 12.14
C PRO A 167 23.31 -8.08 11.52
N TYR A 168 24.50 -7.50 11.70
CA TYR A 168 24.90 -6.26 11.05
C TYR A 168 25.13 -6.51 9.56
N LYS A 169 24.63 -5.61 8.71
CA LYS A 169 24.69 -5.80 7.25
C LYS A 169 25.90 -5.09 6.66
N ILE A 170 26.47 -5.69 5.62
CA ILE A 170 27.63 -5.17 4.86
C ILE A 170 27.42 -3.79 4.22
N GLY A 171 26.18 -3.28 4.16
CA GLY A 171 25.87 -1.98 3.57
C GLY A 171 26.63 -0.81 4.19
N VAL A 172 26.97 -0.88 5.48
CA VAL A 172 27.83 0.12 6.14
C VAL A 172 29.26 0.14 5.57
N ILE A 173 29.80 -1.04 5.27
CA ILE A 173 31.14 -1.17 4.68
C ILE A 173 31.16 -0.68 3.25
N ARG A 174 30.13 -1.02 2.45
CA ARG A 174 29.98 -0.50 1.07
C ARG A 174 29.90 1.02 1.02
N LEU A 175 29.38 1.64 2.08
CA LEU A 175 29.31 3.07 2.21
C LEU A 175 30.69 3.69 2.47
N GLN A 176 31.46 3.09 3.37
CA GLN A 176 32.84 3.48 3.62
C GLN A 176 33.71 3.28 2.38
N GLU A 177 33.65 2.13 1.70
CA GLU A 177 34.39 1.89 0.45
C GLU A 177 34.10 2.93 -0.64
N ALA A 178 32.85 3.38 -0.75
CA ALA A 178 32.45 4.34 -1.78
C ALA A 178 32.81 5.78 -1.44
N THR A 179 33.10 6.09 -0.18
CA THR A 179 33.28 7.47 0.30
C THR A 179 34.63 7.71 0.95
N ASP A 180 35.37 6.67 1.31
CA ASP A 180 36.63 6.74 2.06
C ASP A 180 36.50 7.57 3.37
N LEU A 181 35.32 7.51 3.99
CA LEU A 181 35.03 8.25 5.23
C LEU A 181 35.20 7.37 6.47
N PRO A 182 35.60 7.94 7.62
CA PRO A 182 35.64 7.21 8.88
C PRO A 182 34.22 6.83 9.32
N ILE A 183 34.08 5.63 9.88
CA ILE A 183 32.85 5.18 10.55
C ILE A 183 32.96 5.52 12.03
N ILE A 184 32.01 6.29 12.56
CA ILE A 184 31.82 6.57 13.98
C ILE A 184 30.76 5.59 14.51
N PRO A 185 31.16 4.59 15.32
CA PRO A 185 30.20 3.69 15.96
C PRO A 185 29.43 4.43 17.06
N VAL A 186 28.12 4.19 17.14
CA VAL A 186 27.27 4.82 18.15
C VAL A 186 26.46 3.77 18.92
N ALA A 187 26.76 3.69 20.21
CA ALA A 187 26.04 2.87 21.18
C ALA A 187 24.92 3.67 21.87
N LEU A 188 23.85 2.98 22.24
CA LEU A 188 22.66 3.59 22.85
C LEU A 188 21.84 2.59 23.68
N ASN A 189 21.08 3.14 24.63
CA ASN A 189 20.16 2.42 25.52
C ASN A 189 18.69 2.83 25.32
N ALA A 190 18.36 3.51 24.21
CA ALA A 190 17.05 4.10 23.95
C ALA A 190 15.90 3.10 24.04
N GLY A 191 16.15 1.84 23.68
CA GLY A 191 15.14 0.78 23.71
C GLY A 191 14.59 0.46 25.11
N LEU A 192 15.33 0.78 26.19
CA LEU A 192 14.85 0.58 27.56
C LEU A 192 13.73 1.56 27.94
N PHE A 193 13.77 2.77 27.39
CA PHE A 193 12.84 3.85 27.75
C PHE A 193 11.75 4.04 26.71
N TRP A 194 12.05 3.73 25.45
CA TRP A 194 11.09 3.83 24.36
C TRP A 194 11.21 2.59 23.46
N PRO A 195 10.63 1.46 23.88
CA PRO A 195 10.77 0.21 23.15
C PRO A 195 10.16 0.28 21.76
N LYS A 196 10.71 -0.51 20.84
CA LYS A 196 10.14 -0.71 19.49
C LYS A 196 8.68 -1.19 19.60
N ASN A 197 7.80 -0.63 18.77
CA ASN A 197 6.38 -0.98 18.69
C ASN A 197 5.61 -0.84 20.02
N SER A 198 6.15 -0.09 20.98
CA SER A 198 5.49 0.16 22.26
C SER A 198 4.77 1.51 22.24
N PHE A 199 3.50 1.49 22.66
CA PHE A 199 2.78 2.72 22.99
C PHE A 199 3.37 3.37 24.26
N TRP A 200 3.81 2.53 25.20
CA TRP A 200 4.30 2.92 26.51
C TRP A 200 5.77 3.33 26.47
N LYS A 201 6.05 4.43 27.18
CA LYS A 201 7.38 5.00 27.34
C LYS A 201 7.65 5.20 28.82
N SER A 202 8.91 5.07 29.20
CA SER A 202 9.36 5.21 30.58
C SER A 202 10.17 6.48 30.74
N GLU A 203 10.13 7.08 31.93
CA GLU A 203 11.05 8.15 32.27
C GLU A 203 12.47 7.61 32.43
N GLY A 204 13.46 8.49 32.25
CA GLY A 204 14.87 8.09 32.43
C GLY A 204 15.84 8.95 31.64
N THR A 205 16.97 8.37 31.24
CA THR A 205 18.00 9.05 30.46
C THR A 205 18.45 8.16 29.33
N VAL A 206 18.16 8.59 28.11
CA VAL A 206 18.72 7.97 26.90
C VAL A 206 20.11 8.53 26.68
N THR A 207 21.10 7.66 26.75
CA THR A 207 22.51 7.98 26.53
C THR A 207 22.89 7.52 25.13
N MET A 208 23.51 8.43 24.37
CA MET A 208 24.13 8.14 23.08
C MET A 208 25.64 8.34 23.22
N LYS A 209 26.40 7.26 23.07
CA LYS A 209 27.86 7.27 23.20
C LYS A 209 28.50 7.12 21.83
N PHE A 210 29.25 8.15 21.44
CA PHE A 210 30.08 8.18 20.24
C PHE A 210 31.42 7.52 20.54
N LEU A 211 31.76 6.49 19.77
CA LEU A 211 32.93 5.66 19.99
C LEU A 211 34.06 6.05 19.00
N PRO A 212 35.32 5.67 19.27
CA PRO A 212 36.43 5.99 18.40
C PRO A 212 36.19 5.58 16.94
N ALA A 213 36.62 6.46 16.02
CA ALA A 213 36.43 6.27 14.60
C ALA A 213 37.15 5.02 14.07
N ILE A 214 36.46 4.23 13.25
CA ILE A 214 37.04 3.14 12.47
C ILE A 214 37.43 3.71 11.10
N GLN A 215 38.73 3.79 10.86
CA GLN A 215 39.30 4.36 9.63
C GLN A 215 39.10 3.40 8.44
N PRO A 216 39.02 3.94 7.20
CA PRO A 216 38.99 3.11 5.99
C PRO A 216 40.32 2.36 5.77
N GLY A 217 40.30 1.34 4.90
CA GLY A 217 41.51 0.63 4.43
C GLY A 217 41.77 -0.76 5.05
N GLY A 218 40.96 -1.21 6.01
CA GLY A 218 41.04 -2.57 6.59
C GLY A 218 40.24 -3.62 5.80
N GLN A 219 40.32 -4.90 6.22
CA GLN A 219 39.49 -5.94 5.60
C GLN A 219 37.99 -5.72 5.92
N PRO A 220 37.09 -5.81 4.93
CA PRO A 220 35.66 -5.54 5.11
C PRO A 220 35.00 -6.29 6.28
N GLN A 221 35.32 -7.58 6.44
CA GLN A 221 34.72 -8.40 7.48
C GLN A 221 35.26 -8.06 8.87
N GLU A 222 36.54 -7.71 8.99
CA GLU A 222 37.16 -7.29 10.24
C GLU A 222 36.55 -5.98 10.74
N ILE A 223 36.38 -5.00 9.85
CA ILE A 223 35.73 -3.72 10.15
C ILE A 223 34.29 -3.95 10.62
N LEU A 224 33.54 -4.81 9.93
CA LEU A 224 32.15 -5.12 10.31
C LEU A 224 32.08 -5.81 11.68
N ASN A 225 32.96 -6.77 11.95
CA ASN A 225 33.03 -7.47 13.23
C ASN A 225 33.45 -6.53 14.36
N GLN A 226 34.43 -5.64 14.12
CA GLN A 226 34.85 -4.62 15.06
C GLN A 226 33.70 -3.66 15.38
N LEU A 227 32.98 -3.21 14.35
CA LEU A 227 31.83 -2.33 14.47
C LEU A 227 30.73 -2.96 15.33
N GLU A 228 30.35 -4.21 15.01
CA GLU A 228 29.36 -4.97 15.75
C GLU A 228 29.76 -5.12 17.22
N LYS A 229 30.95 -5.67 17.49
CA LYS A 229 31.45 -5.91 18.84
C LYS A 229 31.47 -4.64 19.69
N THR A 230 31.95 -3.55 19.11
CA THR A 230 32.12 -2.26 19.80
C THR A 230 30.77 -1.64 20.14
N ILE A 231 29.82 -1.62 19.20
CA ILE A 231 28.47 -1.08 19.44
C ILE A 231 27.71 -1.94 20.46
N GLU A 232 27.76 -3.26 20.33
CA GLU A 232 27.00 -4.16 21.20
C GLU A 232 27.52 -4.14 22.65
N SER A 233 28.84 -4.23 22.83
CA SER A 233 29.43 -4.21 24.17
C SER A 233 29.14 -2.90 24.90
N GLU A 234 29.27 -1.77 24.21
CA GLU A 234 29.04 -0.45 24.79
C GLU A 234 27.54 -0.19 25.03
N SER A 235 26.67 -0.64 24.12
CA SER A 235 25.21 -0.54 24.33
C SER A 235 24.78 -1.38 25.53
N LEU A 236 25.35 -2.56 25.73
CA LEU A 236 25.08 -3.40 26.90
C LEU A 236 25.52 -2.71 28.19
N SER A 237 26.71 -2.10 28.22
CA SER A 237 27.19 -1.31 29.35
C SER A 237 26.22 -0.17 29.71
N LEU A 238 25.80 0.63 28.71
CA LEU A 238 24.83 1.71 28.91
C LEU A 238 23.46 1.23 29.40
N MET A 239 23.03 0.06 28.94
CA MET A 239 21.77 -0.55 29.38
C MET A 239 21.85 -1.05 30.82
N ASN A 240 22.99 -1.60 31.25
CA ASN A 240 23.20 -2.04 32.63
C ASN A 240 23.28 -0.85 33.58
N GLU A 241 24.04 0.20 33.23
CA GLU A 241 24.10 1.46 34.00
C GLU A 241 22.69 2.05 34.19
N ALA A 242 21.87 2.06 33.13
CA ALA A 242 20.49 2.52 33.21
C ALA A 242 19.62 1.64 34.11
N ARG A 243 19.75 0.30 34.02
CA ARG A 243 18.97 -0.63 34.85
C ARG A 243 19.28 -0.46 36.33
N GLU A 244 20.56 -0.30 36.69
CA GLU A 244 20.99 -0.03 38.06
C GLU A 244 20.44 1.32 38.56
N LYS A 245 20.58 2.38 37.76
CA LYS A 245 20.12 3.73 38.10
C LYS A 245 18.60 3.85 38.27
N TYR A 246 17.82 3.01 37.60
CA TYR A 246 16.35 3.05 37.61
C TYR A 246 15.69 1.80 38.23
N ALA A 247 16.45 0.95 38.93
CA ALA A 247 15.98 -0.30 39.52
C ALA A 247 14.77 -0.11 40.48
N ASP A 248 14.81 0.93 41.31
CA ASP A 248 13.78 1.21 42.34
C ASP A 248 12.49 1.84 41.78
N LYS A 249 12.46 2.20 40.49
CA LYS A 249 11.31 2.89 39.87
C LYS A 249 10.35 1.97 39.12
N LYS A 250 10.55 0.65 39.17
CA LYS A 250 9.57 -0.32 38.66
C LYS A 250 8.31 -0.33 39.54
N GLY A 251 7.47 0.69 39.38
CA GLY A 251 6.10 0.66 39.87
C GLY A 251 5.40 -0.57 39.30
N SER A 252 4.82 -1.38 40.19
CA SER A 252 4.09 -2.59 39.85
C SER A 252 3.10 -2.32 38.71
N ALA A 253 3.20 -3.13 37.66
CA ALA A 253 2.18 -3.19 36.63
C ALA A 253 0.93 -3.82 37.28
N MET A 254 0.01 -2.99 37.79
CA MET A 254 -1.30 -3.44 38.24
C MET A 254 -2.14 -3.95 37.04
N PRO A 255 -3.12 -4.84 37.26
CA PRO A 255 -3.78 -5.67 36.26
C PRO A 255 -4.85 -4.91 35.43
N LEU A 256 -4.68 -3.60 35.22
CA LEU A 256 -5.47 -2.86 34.23
C LEU A 256 -4.97 -3.13 32.79
N LEU A 257 -3.74 -3.66 32.66
CA LEU A 257 -3.09 -4.02 31.40
C LEU A 257 -3.66 -5.29 30.75
N ALA A 258 -4.25 -6.20 31.52
CA ALA A 258 -5.04 -7.28 30.95
C ALA A 258 -6.23 -6.67 30.18
N GLY A 259 -6.96 -5.72 30.75
CA GLY A 259 -8.15 -5.12 30.12
C GLY A 259 -7.86 -4.44 28.77
N LEU A 260 -6.90 -3.52 28.69
CA LEU A 260 -6.68 -2.74 27.46
C LEU A 260 -5.90 -3.49 26.37
N SER A 261 -4.94 -4.34 26.77
CA SER A 261 -4.26 -5.24 25.83
C SER A 261 -5.21 -6.31 25.33
N PHE A 262 -6.13 -6.80 26.18
CA PHE A 262 -7.20 -7.71 25.78
C PHE A 262 -8.20 -7.01 24.86
N ILE A 263 -8.53 -5.73 25.08
CA ILE A 263 -9.37 -4.98 24.14
C ILE A 263 -8.68 -4.82 22.79
N CYS A 264 -7.41 -4.42 22.73
CA CYS A 264 -6.69 -4.29 21.45
C CYS A 264 -6.49 -5.65 20.77
N ALA A 265 -6.13 -6.69 21.53
CA ALA A 265 -6.00 -8.05 21.02
C ALA A 265 -7.35 -8.64 20.60
N ALA A 266 -8.44 -8.34 21.31
CA ALA A 266 -9.79 -8.73 20.96
C ALA A 266 -10.27 -8.00 19.71
N ILE A 267 -10.06 -6.68 19.60
CA ILE A 267 -10.37 -5.93 18.38
C ILE A 267 -9.57 -6.49 17.20
N PHE A 268 -8.27 -6.75 17.37
CA PHE A 268 -7.45 -7.34 16.33
C PHE A 268 -7.87 -8.78 15.99
N ALA A 269 -8.25 -9.59 16.98
CA ALA A 269 -8.74 -10.96 16.78
C ALA A 269 -10.11 -10.97 16.08
N VAL A 270 -11.02 -10.07 16.46
CA VAL A 270 -12.32 -9.88 15.81
C VAL A 270 -12.13 -9.40 14.38
N TYR A 271 -11.26 -8.43 14.14
CA TYR A 271 -10.91 -7.99 12.79
C TYR A 271 -10.27 -9.12 11.97
N SER A 272 -9.34 -9.87 12.56
CA SER A 272 -8.69 -11.00 11.89
C SER A 272 -9.69 -12.08 11.54
N TYR A 273 -10.58 -12.44 12.48
CA TYR A 273 -11.66 -13.40 12.26
C TYR A 273 -12.60 -12.93 11.14
N ALA A 274 -13.06 -11.67 11.18
CA ALA A 274 -13.89 -11.09 10.13
C ALA A 274 -13.17 -11.12 8.76
N TRP A 275 -11.89 -10.76 8.72
CA TRP A 275 -11.08 -10.79 7.50
C TRP A 275 -11.00 -12.20 6.91
N PHE A 276 -10.66 -13.21 7.73
CA PHE A 276 -10.55 -14.59 7.29
C PHE A 276 -11.90 -15.21 6.93
N GLU A 277 -12.97 -14.85 7.63
CA GLU A 277 -14.33 -15.32 7.32
C GLU A 277 -14.82 -14.74 5.99
N VAL A 278 -14.62 -13.44 5.74
CA VAL A 278 -14.93 -12.83 4.43
C VAL A 278 -14.06 -13.44 3.33
N ALA A 279 -12.77 -13.67 3.56
CA ALA A 279 -11.88 -14.32 2.60
C ALA A 279 -12.31 -15.76 2.28
N LYS A 280 -12.78 -16.53 3.29
CA LYS A 280 -13.31 -17.88 3.13
C LYS A 280 -14.62 -17.87 2.35
N ARG A 281 -15.57 -17.01 2.72
CA ARG A 281 -16.85 -16.84 2.02
C ARG A 281 -16.65 -16.42 0.57
N THR A 282 -15.73 -15.49 0.31
CA THR A 282 -15.39 -15.07 -1.05
C THR A 282 -14.99 -16.26 -1.93
N LYS A 283 -14.13 -17.15 -1.41
CA LYS A 283 -13.72 -18.36 -2.15
C LYS A 283 -14.88 -19.34 -2.38
N GLU A 284 -15.72 -19.52 -1.36
CA GLU A 284 -16.81 -20.48 -1.40
C GLU A 284 -17.98 -20.01 -2.28
N GLU A 285 -18.40 -18.76 -2.14
CA GLU A 285 -19.44 -18.15 -2.98
C GLU A 285 -18.99 -18.07 -4.43
N TYR A 286 -17.73 -17.70 -4.69
CA TYR A 286 -17.17 -17.74 -6.05
C TYR A 286 -17.25 -19.14 -6.66
N ARG A 287 -16.87 -20.17 -5.89
CA ARG A 287 -16.95 -21.57 -6.32
C ARG A 287 -18.39 -21.99 -6.60
N ILE A 288 -19.35 -21.62 -5.75
CA ILE A 288 -20.78 -21.94 -5.94
C ILE A 288 -21.34 -21.25 -7.19
N LEU A 289 -21.02 -19.96 -7.38
CA LEU A 289 -21.46 -19.19 -8.54
C LEU A 289 -20.92 -19.79 -9.84
N THR A 290 -19.62 -20.10 -9.89
CA THR A 290 -18.96 -20.63 -11.08
C THR A 290 -19.33 -22.08 -11.38
N GLN A 291 -19.62 -22.91 -10.38
CA GLN A 291 -20.09 -24.29 -10.58
C GLN A 291 -21.38 -24.39 -11.41
N ASN A 292 -22.24 -23.37 -11.35
CA ASN A 292 -23.49 -23.34 -12.11
C ASN A 292 -23.34 -22.76 -13.52
N ILE A 293 -22.16 -22.21 -13.85
CA ILE A 293 -21.90 -21.50 -15.11
C ILE A 293 -20.84 -22.21 -15.97
N VAL A 294 -19.89 -22.90 -15.35
CA VAL A 294 -18.83 -23.67 -16.03
C VAL A 294 -19.38 -25.04 -16.46
N PRO A 295 -19.16 -25.50 -17.71
CA PRO A 295 -19.63 -26.81 -18.18
C PRO A 295 -19.08 -27.97 -17.34
N GLN A 296 -19.87 -29.03 -17.17
CA GLN A 296 -19.44 -30.24 -16.48
C GLN A 296 -18.14 -30.79 -17.10
N GLY A 297 -17.10 -30.97 -16.27
CA GLY A 297 -15.81 -31.53 -16.68
C GLY A 297 -14.66 -30.53 -16.80
N GLN A 298 -14.89 -29.22 -16.66
CA GLN A 298 -13.81 -28.23 -16.56
C GLN A 298 -13.50 -27.87 -15.08
N PRO A 299 -12.21 -27.72 -14.72
CA PRO A 299 -11.84 -27.37 -13.35
C PRO A 299 -12.23 -25.92 -13.03
N VAL A 300 -13.07 -25.74 -12.01
CA VAL A 300 -13.39 -24.43 -11.45
C VAL A 300 -12.12 -23.83 -10.83
N GLN A 301 -11.72 -22.63 -11.28
CA GLN A 301 -10.57 -21.96 -10.70
C GLN A 301 -10.91 -21.44 -9.31
N THR A 302 -10.04 -21.74 -8.35
CA THR A 302 -10.15 -21.17 -7.00
C THR A 302 -9.53 -19.77 -7.01
N PRO A 303 -10.27 -18.72 -6.61
CA PRO A 303 -9.71 -17.37 -6.58
C PRO A 303 -8.58 -17.26 -5.56
N LYS A 304 -7.53 -16.55 -5.93
CA LYS A 304 -6.44 -16.22 -5.01
C LYS A 304 -6.85 -15.02 -4.17
N VAL A 305 -7.01 -15.22 -2.87
CA VAL A 305 -7.39 -14.16 -1.93
C VAL A 305 -6.18 -13.74 -1.09
N THR A 306 -5.82 -12.45 -1.11
CA THR A 306 -4.66 -11.88 -0.41
C THR A 306 -4.99 -10.54 0.26
N GLY A 307 -4.01 -9.92 0.94
CA GLY A 307 -4.11 -8.54 1.44
C GLY A 307 -4.16 -8.36 2.95
N TYR A 308 -3.98 -9.42 3.74
CA TYR A 308 -3.94 -9.33 5.20
C TYR A 308 -2.61 -8.73 5.73
N PRO A 309 -2.64 -7.83 6.74
CA PRO A 309 -3.81 -7.10 7.25
C PRO A 309 -4.14 -5.89 6.34
N GLY A 310 -5.35 -5.82 5.80
CA GLY A 310 -5.73 -4.75 4.86
C GLY A 310 -6.93 -5.11 3.98
N LYS A 311 -7.09 -4.41 2.85
CA LYS A 311 -8.11 -4.74 1.85
C LYS A 311 -7.97 -6.18 1.37
N ILE A 312 -9.07 -6.90 1.33
CA ILE A 312 -9.17 -8.19 0.65
C ILE A 312 -8.97 -7.93 -0.84
N LYS A 313 -8.07 -8.72 -1.44
CA LYS A 313 -7.80 -8.73 -2.88
C LYS A 313 -8.10 -10.12 -3.42
N MET A 314 -9.01 -10.21 -4.37
CA MET A 314 -9.39 -11.42 -5.08
C MET A 314 -8.85 -11.36 -6.50
N ASP A 315 -8.04 -12.35 -6.87
CA ASP A 315 -7.46 -12.47 -8.22
C ASP A 315 -7.90 -13.78 -8.86
N VAL A 316 -8.40 -13.71 -10.10
CA VAL A 316 -8.71 -14.87 -10.94
C VAL A 316 -8.02 -14.69 -12.29
N ALA A 317 -7.20 -15.68 -12.65
CA ALA A 317 -6.33 -15.57 -13.82
C ALA A 317 -7.09 -15.64 -15.13
N ASN A 318 -7.96 -16.64 -15.29
CA ASN A 318 -8.79 -16.80 -16.50
C ASN A 318 -10.14 -17.41 -16.13
N GLU A 319 -11.20 -16.67 -16.31
CA GLU A 319 -12.56 -17.15 -16.11
C GLU A 319 -13.22 -17.42 -17.47
N LEU A 320 -13.78 -18.61 -17.66
CA LEU A 320 -14.52 -18.98 -18.86
C LEU A 320 -15.96 -19.31 -18.48
N LEU A 321 -16.88 -18.44 -18.89
CA LEU A 321 -18.32 -18.63 -18.76
C LEU A 321 -18.84 -19.18 -20.08
N GLN A 322 -19.26 -20.43 -20.13
CA GLN A 322 -19.72 -21.07 -21.36
C GLN A 322 -21.23 -21.34 -21.29
N THR A 323 -21.97 -20.89 -22.29
CA THR A 323 -23.40 -21.15 -22.45
C THR A 323 -23.66 -21.96 -23.72
N LYS A 324 -24.91 -22.40 -23.93
CA LYS A 324 -25.33 -23.06 -25.18
C LYS A 324 -25.19 -22.14 -26.40
N GLU A 325 -25.22 -20.83 -26.17
CA GLU A 325 -25.24 -19.79 -27.20
C GLU A 325 -23.87 -19.10 -27.38
N GLY A 326 -22.88 -19.39 -26.54
CA GLY A 326 -21.59 -18.73 -26.66
C GLY A 326 -20.67 -18.93 -25.46
N SER A 327 -19.62 -18.13 -25.40
CA SER A 327 -18.64 -18.12 -24.31
C SER A 327 -18.20 -16.70 -23.99
N ILE A 328 -17.99 -16.40 -22.72
CA ILE A 328 -17.35 -15.17 -22.24
C ILE A 328 -16.08 -15.57 -21.50
N THR A 329 -14.95 -15.08 -21.95
CA THR A 329 -13.65 -15.28 -21.30
C THR A 329 -13.21 -13.96 -20.66
N ILE A 330 -12.98 -13.95 -19.35
CA ILE A 330 -12.46 -12.79 -18.62
C ILE A 330 -11.06 -13.14 -18.13
N THR A 331 -10.07 -12.34 -18.50
CA THR A 331 -8.69 -12.54 -18.04
C THR A 331 -8.36 -11.57 -16.91
N ASN A 332 -7.56 -12.03 -15.94
CA ASN A 332 -7.07 -11.24 -14.80
C ASN A 332 -8.16 -10.42 -14.10
N LEU A 333 -9.24 -11.08 -13.66
CA LEU A 333 -10.26 -10.45 -12.82
C LEU A 333 -9.65 -10.14 -11.45
N HIS A 334 -9.62 -8.87 -11.10
CA HIS A 334 -9.13 -8.34 -9.84
C HIS A 334 -10.27 -7.61 -9.10
N ALA A 335 -10.56 -8.01 -7.87
CA ALA A 335 -11.48 -7.29 -7.00
C ALA A 335 -10.78 -6.90 -5.69
N GLU A 336 -10.93 -5.66 -5.24
CA GLU A 336 -10.41 -5.21 -3.94
C GLU A 336 -11.43 -4.43 -3.10
N GLY A 337 -11.48 -4.73 -1.81
CA GLY A 337 -12.39 -4.09 -0.86
C GLY A 337 -11.98 -4.30 0.59
N TRP A 338 -12.42 -3.42 1.49
CA TRP A 338 -12.25 -3.67 2.93
C TRP A 338 -13.24 -4.75 3.39
N PRO A 339 -12.89 -5.62 4.35
CA PRO A 339 -13.77 -6.67 4.89
C PRO A 339 -14.82 -6.07 5.85
N ILE A 340 -15.46 -4.99 5.43
CA ILE A 340 -16.47 -4.26 6.18
C ILE A 340 -17.74 -4.29 5.33
N PRO A 341 -18.87 -4.75 5.87
CA PRO A 341 -20.14 -4.74 5.16
C PRO A 341 -20.45 -3.38 4.53
N TYR A 342 -21.11 -3.40 3.37
CA TYR A 342 -21.62 -2.22 2.65
C TYR A 342 -20.56 -1.32 1.99
N LEU A 343 -19.26 -1.46 2.33
CA LEU A 343 -18.24 -0.65 1.67
C LEU A 343 -18.08 -1.03 0.18
N PRO A 344 -17.80 -0.04 -0.70
CA PRO A 344 -17.62 -0.30 -2.12
C PRO A 344 -16.42 -1.21 -2.42
N ILE A 345 -16.61 -2.11 -3.39
CA ILE A 345 -15.60 -3.05 -3.89
C ILE A 345 -15.18 -2.59 -5.28
N LYS A 346 -13.88 -2.35 -5.49
CA LYS A 346 -13.36 -2.05 -6.82
C LYS A 346 -13.18 -3.32 -7.60
N VAL A 347 -13.62 -3.33 -8.86
CA VAL A 347 -13.48 -4.46 -9.77
C VAL A 347 -12.73 -3.98 -11.01
N LYS A 348 -11.73 -4.75 -11.43
CA LYS A 348 -10.95 -4.52 -12.64
C LYS A 348 -10.78 -5.83 -13.38
N THR A 349 -10.75 -5.79 -14.69
CA THR A 349 -10.43 -6.96 -15.52
C THR A 349 -9.33 -6.64 -16.51
N GLY A 350 -8.58 -7.65 -16.93
CA GLY A 350 -7.89 -7.62 -18.22
C GLY A 350 -8.88 -7.84 -19.38
N PRO A 351 -8.38 -8.33 -20.53
CA PRO A 351 -9.22 -8.56 -21.70
C PRO A 351 -10.45 -9.44 -21.43
N ILE A 352 -11.60 -9.01 -21.96
CA ILE A 352 -12.88 -9.74 -21.92
C ILE A 352 -13.23 -10.13 -23.36
N THR A 353 -13.32 -11.43 -23.65
CA THR A 353 -13.67 -11.93 -24.99
C THR A 353 -15.03 -12.61 -24.98
N ILE A 354 -15.95 -12.13 -25.80
CA ILE A 354 -17.31 -12.64 -25.97
C ILE A 354 -17.40 -13.31 -27.34
N LYS A 355 -17.64 -14.62 -27.36
CA LYS A 355 -17.92 -15.39 -28.57
C LYS A 355 -19.38 -15.82 -28.54
N HIS A 356 -20.16 -15.40 -29.52
CA HIS A 356 -21.58 -15.73 -29.59
C HIS A 356 -21.86 -16.52 -30.88
N PHE A 357 -22.80 -17.47 -30.85
CA PHE A 357 -23.08 -18.36 -32.00
C PHE A 357 -23.51 -17.62 -33.27
N ARG A 358 -24.06 -16.41 -33.12
CA ARG A 358 -24.48 -15.54 -34.22
C ARG A 358 -23.35 -14.73 -34.85
N TRP A 359 -22.17 -14.70 -34.24
CA TRP A 359 -21.04 -13.89 -34.74
C TRP A 359 -19.90 -14.78 -35.22
N PRO A 360 -19.40 -14.58 -36.46
CA PRO A 360 -18.30 -15.37 -37.00
C PRO A 360 -16.97 -15.10 -36.28
N GLN A 361 -16.83 -13.93 -35.66
CA GLN A 361 -15.66 -13.53 -34.86
C GLN A 361 -16.08 -13.11 -33.45
N ALA A 362 -15.20 -13.32 -32.48
CA ALA A 362 -15.42 -12.86 -31.11
C ALA A 362 -15.28 -11.32 -30.99
N LEU A 363 -16.00 -10.74 -30.04
CA LEU A 363 -15.78 -9.37 -29.55
C LEU A 363 -14.80 -9.42 -28.38
N SER A 364 -13.80 -8.54 -28.36
CA SER A 364 -12.79 -8.50 -27.31
C SER A 364 -12.62 -7.08 -26.77
N PHE A 365 -12.94 -6.88 -25.49
CA PHE A 365 -12.69 -5.66 -24.74
C PHE A 365 -11.30 -5.72 -24.10
N ASP A 366 -10.62 -4.59 -23.99
CA ASP A 366 -9.26 -4.49 -23.44
C ASP A 366 -9.25 -4.67 -21.91
N SER A 367 -10.23 -4.06 -21.24
CA SER A 367 -10.39 -4.08 -19.79
C SER A 367 -11.74 -3.46 -19.40
N MET A 368 -12.24 -3.86 -18.24
CA MET A 368 -13.34 -3.17 -17.55
C MET A 368 -12.89 -2.71 -16.17
N ASP A 369 -13.23 -1.48 -15.83
CA ASP A 369 -13.07 -0.87 -14.51
C ASP A 369 -14.46 -0.51 -13.94
N GLY A 370 -14.73 -0.94 -12.71
CA GLY A 370 -16.01 -0.70 -12.05
C GLY A 370 -15.94 -0.68 -10.53
N ILE A 371 -17.04 -0.22 -9.93
CA ILE A 371 -17.26 -0.20 -8.48
C ILE A 371 -18.56 -0.93 -8.18
N PHE A 372 -18.46 -2.03 -7.43
CA PHE A 372 -19.60 -2.76 -6.93
C PHE A 372 -19.98 -2.28 -5.54
N THR A 373 -21.26 -1.97 -5.33
CA THR A 373 -21.81 -1.56 -4.04
C THR A 373 -22.72 -2.67 -3.51
N PRO A 374 -22.32 -3.38 -2.43
CA PRO A 374 -23.07 -4.53 -1.94
C PRO A 374 -24.47 -4.20 -1.42
N GLU A 375 -24.67 -3.01 -0.84
CA GLU A 375 -25.94 -2.58 -0.23
C GLU A 375 -27.10 -2.61 -1.23
N ASN A 376 -26.91 -1.98 -2.39
CA ASN A 376 -27.91 -1.90 -3.44
C ASN A 376 -27.71 -2.98 -4.52
N LYS A 377 -26.73 -3.87 -4.33
CA LYS A 377 -26.32 -4.89 -5.30
C LYS A 377 -26.10 -4.30 -6.70
N THR A 378 -25.37 -3.20 -6.76
CA THR A 378 -25.22 -2.41 -7.98
C THR A 378 -23.76 -2.39 -8.43
N LEU A 379 -23.49 -2.71 -9.69
CA LEU A 379 -22.17 -2.52 -10.31
C LEU A 379 -22.19 -1.27 -11.18
N ILE A 380 -21.40 -0.28 -10.81
CA ILE A 380 -21.15 0.92 -11.62
C ILE A 380 -19.93 0.62 -12.50
N ILE A 381 -20.14 0.48 -13.79
CA ILE A 381 -19.08 0.39 -14.81
C ILE A 381 -18.63 1.80 -15.10
N GLN A 382 -17.41 2.13 -14.68
CA GLN A 382 -16.81 3.44 -14.91
C GLN A 382 -16.23 3.55 -16.31
N ASN A 383 -15.65 2.45 -16.79
CA ASN A 383 -15.09 2.38 -18.13
C ASN A 383 -14.90 0.92 -18.56
N ALA A 384 -15.49 0.53 -19.69
CA ALA A 384 -15.12 -0.68 -20.42
C ALA A 384 -14.77 -0.32 -21.87
N ASN A 385 -13.50 -0.46 -22.24
CA ASN A 385 -13.01 -0.10 -23.57
C ASN A 385 -12.97 -1.32 -24.48
N LEU A 386 -13.54 -1.18 -25.67
CA LEU A 386 -13.44 -2.11 -26.77
C LEU A 386 -12.56 -1.47 -27.84
N LYS A 387 -11.41 -2.08 -28.14
CA LYS A 387 -10.56 -1.70 -29.27
C LYS A 387 -10.43 -2.87 -30.23
N LYS A 388 -10.89 -2.69 -31.47
CA LYS A 388 -10.73 -3.69 -32.54
C LYS A 388 -10.29 -2.98 -33.81
N ALA A 389 -9.06 -3.23 -34.25
CA ALA A 389 -8.40 -2.43 -35.31
C ALA A 389 -8.42 -0.92 -34.95
N ASP A 390 -8.97 -0.08 -35.84
CA ASP A 390 -9.09 1.37 -35.63
C ASP A 390 -10.41 1.78 -34.93
N PHE A 391 -11.28 0.82 -34.62
CA PHE A 391 -12.55 1.07 -33.95
C PHE A 391 -12.38 1.13 -32.42
N LEU A 392 -12.95 2.18 -31.82
CA LEU A 392 -12.98 2.41 -30.38
C LEU A 392 -14.43 2.56 -29.91
N MET A 393 -14.79 1.78 -28.90
CA MET A 393 -16.07 1.89 -28.20
C MET A 393 -15.83 1.87 -26.69
N ASN A 394 -16.55 2.72 -25.98
CA ASN A 394 -16.53 2.82 -24.53
C ASN A 394 -17.91 2.49 -23.98
N VAL A 395 -17.99 1.71 -22.91
CA VAL A 395 -19.23 1.44 -22.18
C VAL A 395 -19.11 1.90 -20.74
N GLU A 396 -20.05 2.72 -20.30
CA GLU A 396 -20.20 3.19 -18.93
C GLU A 396 -21.64 2.99 -18.46
N GLY A 397 -21.89 3.02 -17.16
CA GLY A 397 -23.24 2.98 -16.60
C GLY A 397 -23.39 1.97 -15.48
N THR A 398 -24.62 1.49 -15.27
CA THR A 398 -24.98 0.74 -14.07
C THR A 398 -25.62 -0.59 -14.41
N LEU A 399 -25.26 -1.63 -13.67
CA LEU A 399 -25.97 -2.91 -13.64
C LEU A 399 -26.58 -3.11 -12.25
N ASP A 400 -27.90 -3.24 -12.17
CA ASP A 400 -28.62 -3.53 -10.93
C ASP A 400 -28.91 -5.03 -10.81
N PHE A 401 -28.43 -5.66 -9.74
CA PHE A 401 -28.63 -7.08 -9.44
C PHE A 401 -29.69 -7.32 -8.35
N SER A 402 -30.47 -6.29 -7.99
CA SER A 402 -31.51 -6.37 -6.96
C SER A 402 -32.80 -7.07 -7.43
N GLN A 403 -33.13 -6.98 -8.73
CA GLN A 403 -34.28 -7.61 -9.38
C GLN A 403 -33.91 -9.03 -9.87
N GLU A 404 -34.85 -10.00 -9.80
CA GLU A 404 -34.57 -11.44 -9.99
C GLU A 404 -34.17 -11.88 -11.42
N GLU A 405 -33.51 -13.05 -11.49
CA GLU A 405 -32.97 -13.84 -12.62
C GLU A 405 -31.88 -13.19 -13.51
N PHE A 406 -31.99 -11.90 -13.88
CA PHE A 406 -30.99 -11.20 -14.71
C PHE A 406 -30.76 -9.76 -14.24
N PRO A 407 -29.52 -9.23 -14.33
CA PRO A 407 -29.27 -7.84 -13.98
C PRO A 407 -29.99 -6.88 -14.92
N GLU A 408 -30.54 -5.79 -14.39
CA GLU A 408 -31.11 -4.71 -15.19
C GLU A 408 -30.00 -3.75 -15.63
N PRO A 409 -29.68 -3.68 -16.95
CA PRO A 409 -28.70 -2.74 -17.46
C PRO A 409 -29.30 -1.35 -17.64
N ASP A 410 -28.57 -0.33 -17.21
CA ASP A 410 -28.70 1.06 -17.63
C ASP A 410 -27.31 1.54 -18.04
N LEU A 411 -26.92 1.19 -19.27
CA LEU A 411 -25.58 1.44 -19.81
C LEU A 411 -25.64 2.49 -20.90
N ARG A 412 -24.53 3.18 -21.13
CA ARG A 412 -24.31 4.07 -22.25
C ARG A 412 -23.13 3.56 -23.05
N ILE A 413 -23.39 3.29 -24.33
CA ILE A 413 -22.34 2.95 -25.30
C ILE A 413 -21.95 4.23 -26.01
N HIS A 414 -20.68 4.58 -25.92
CA HIS A 414 -20.06 5.66 -26.67
C HIS A 414 -19.23 5.05 -27.80
N ILE A 415 -19.60 5.35 -29.04
CA ILE A 415 -18.91 4.89 -30.25
C ILE A 415 -18.13 6.06 -30.83
N VAL A 416 -16.81 5.93 -30.91
CA VAL A 416 -15.95 6.94 -31.52
C VAL A 416 -15.89 6.70 -33.02
N ASN A 417 -16.32 7.68 -33.82
CA ASN A 417 -16.33 7.64 -35.28
C ASN A 417 -16.97 6.36 -35.86
N TYR A 418 -18.31 6.31 -35.84
CA TYR A 418 -19.09 5.13 -36.24
C TYR A 418 -18.87 4.66 -37.71
N ASN A 419 -18.30 5.50 -38.58
CA ASN A 419 -17.99 5.13 -39.96
C ASN A 419 -16.96 3.99 -40.03
N VAL A 420 -16.00 3.98 -39.09
CA VAL A 420 -15.00 2.90 -38.97
C VAL A 420 -15.69 1.58 -38.62
N LEU A 421 -16.68 1.61 -37.71
CA LEU A 421 -17.49 0.44 -37.35
C LEU A 421 -18.25 -0.10 -38.57
N MET A 422 -18.94 0.76 -39.32
CA MET A 422 -19.71 0.33 -40.50
C MET A 422 -18.79 -0.29 -41.57
N GLY A 423 -17.60 0.29 -41.79
CA GLY A 423 -16.59 -0.24 -42.70
C GLY A 423 -16.13 -1.65 -42.31
N GLU A 424 -15.80 -1.86 -41.03
CA GLU A 424 -15.40 -3.16 -40.50
C GLU A 424 -16.51 -4.21 -40.60
N LEU A 425 -17.75 -3.85 -40.26
CA LEU A 425 -18.89 -4.78 -40.35
C LEU A 425 -19.17 -5.21 -41.80
N LEU A 426 -19.02 -4.30 -42.77
CA LEU A 426 -19.15 -4.59 -44.20
C LEU A 426 -18.00 -5.47 -44.71
N GLN A 427 -16.75 -5.11 -44.37
CA GLN A 427 -15.56 -5.84 -44.82
C GLN A 427 -15.55 -7.29 -44.32
N ASN A 428 -15.99 -7.51 -43.09
CA ASN A 428 -16.10 -8.86 -42.51
C ASN A 428 -17.42 -9.57 -42.87
N LYS A 429 -18.25 -9.00 -43.75
CA LYS A 429 -19.55 -9.53 -44.20
C LYS A 429 -20.50 -9.85 -43.03
N ILE A 430 -20.42 -9.07 -41.96
CA ILE A 430 -21.31 -9.19 -40.79
C ILE A 430 -22.68 -8.59 -41.11
N ILE A 431 -22.70 -7.51 -41.91
CA ILE A 431 -23.90 -6.87 -42.44
C ILE A 431 -23.77 -6.72 -43.96
N ASP A 432 -24.91 -6.72 -44.66
CA ASP A 432 -24.95 -6.41 -46.08
C ASP A 432 -24.92 -4.89 -46.33
N THR A 433 -24.76 -4.51 -47.60
CA THR A 433 -24.63 -3.11 -48.02
C THR A 433 -25.88 -2.29 -47.72
N GLN A 434 -27.08 -2.85 -47.87
CA GLN A 434 -28.33 -2.14 -47.56
C GLN A 434 -28.50 -1.95 -46.06
N SER A 435 -28.19 -2.98 -45.26
CA SER A 435 -28.20 -2.92 -43.80
C SER A 435 -27.20 -1.88 -43.28
N ALA A 436 -26.00 -1.78 -43.87
CA ALA A 436 -25.01 -0.78 -43.49
C ALA A 436 -25.44 0.66 -43.84
N LEU A 437 -26.08 0.87 -44.99
CA LEU A 437 -26.65 2.17 -45.36
C LEU A 437 -27.76 2.60 -44.38
N PHE A 438 -28.64 1.68 -44.00
CA PHE A 438 -29.71 1.95 -43.05
C PHE A 438 -29.18 2.26 -41.64
N LEU A 439 -28.27 1.42 -41.14
CA LEU A 439 -27.65 1.60 -39.83
C LEU A 439 -26.76 2.86 -39.79
N GLY A 440 -26.00 3.12 -40.85
CA GLY A 440 -25.17 4.30 -40.99
C GLY A 440 -25.99 5.59 -40.98
N GLY A 441 -27.14 5.62 -41.66
CA GLY A 441 -28.06 6.76 -41.62
C GLY A 441 -28.68 6.99 -40.23
N GLY A 442 -29.04 5.91 -39.53
CA GLY A 442 -29.55 5.99 -38.16
C GLY A 442 -28.50 6.47 -37.15
N LEU A 443 -27.26 6.01 -37.27
CA LEU A 443 -26.15 6.43 -36.41
C LEU A 443 -25.73 7.87 -36.70
N ASN A 444 -25.75 8.32 -37.96
CA ASN A 444 -25.51 9.71 -38.34
C ASN A 444 -26.52 10.68 -37.71
N ALA A 445 -27.78 10.25 -37.57
CA ALA A 445 -28.82 11.05 -36.92
C ALA A 445 -28.64 11.15 -35.40
N LEU A 446 -27.81 10.28 -34.82
CA LEU A 446 -27.50 10.20 -33.39
C LEU A 446 -26.07 10.66 -33.07
N SER A 447 -25.27 11.01 -34.10
CA SER A 447 -23.88 11.43 -33.92
C SER A 447 -23.77 12.93 -33.67
N ASP A 448 -22.79 13.33 -32.88
CA ASP A 448 -22.40 14.73 -32.74
C ASP A 448 -21.56 15.23 -33.94
N GLU A 449 -21.09 16.48 -33.86
CA GLU A 449 -20.24 17.11 -34.88
C GLU A 449 -18.90 16.42 -35.11
N ASN A 450 -18.45 15.59 -34.16
CA ASN A 450 -17.22 14.81 -34.23
C ASN A 450 -17.45 13.38 -34.75
N GLY A 451 -18.72 12.99 -34.99
CA GLY A 451 -19.09 11.65 -35.42
C GLY A 451 -19.21 10.64 -34.26
N ASP A 452 -19.28 11.13 -33.03
CA ASP A 452 -19.42 10.31 -31.82
C ASP A 452 -20.89 10.02 -31.54
N VAL A 453 -21.22 8.75 -31.26
CA VAL A 453 -22.61 8.30 -31.06
C VAL A 453 -22.79 7.76 -29.64
N PHE A 454 -23.83 8.24 -28.95
CA PHE A 454 -24.22 7.76 -27.62
C PHE A 454 -25.50 6.95 -27.69
N ILE A 455 -25.44 5.67 -27.32
CA ILE A 455 -26.58 4.75 -27.40
C ILE A 455 -26.90 4.23 -25.99
N PRO A 456 -28.08 4.55 -25.43
CA PRO A 456 -28.50 4.00 -24.15
C PRO A 456 -28.88 2.53 -24.33
N VAL A 457 -28.38 1.67 -23.46
CA VAL A 457 -28.75 0.25 -23.39
C VAL A 457 -29.54 0.03 -22.13
N HIS A 458 -30.79 -0.39 -22.30
CA HIS A 458 -31.72 -0.60 -21.20
C HIS A 458 -32.53 -1.86 -21.42
N GLN A 459 -33.16 -2.36 -20.35
CA GLN A 459 -34.06 -3.50 -20.41
C GLN A 459 -35.53 -3.07 -20.30
N LYS A 460 -36.38 -3.64 -21.16
CA LYS A 460 -37.83 -3.51 -21.07
C LYS A 460 -38.48 -4.84 -21.43
N ASP A 461 -39.40 -5.33 -20.60
CA ASP A 461 -40.16 -6.58 -20.84
C ASP A 461 -39.27 -7.78 -21.23
N ARG A 462 -38.16 -8.00 -20.48
CA ARG A 462 -37.14 -9.04 -20.74
C ARG A 462 -36.42 -8.91 -22.09
N THR A 463 -36.47 -7.75 -22.72
CA THR A 463 -35.74 -7.44 -23.95
C THR A 463 -34.69 -6.38 -23.64
N ILE A 464 -33.45 -6.65 -24.03
CA ILE A 464 -32.35 -5.67 -24.00
C ILE A 464 -32.45 -4.85 -25.29
N LEU A 465 -32.56 -3.53 -25.13
CA LEU A 465 -32.62 -2.56 -26.21
C LEU A 465 -31.35 -1.70 -26.22
N ALA A 466 -30.88 -1.34 -27.40
CA ALA A 466 -29.93 -0.24 -27.62
C ALA A 466 -30.67 0.87 -28.37
N GLY A 467 -30.94 1.99 -27.68
CA GLY A 467 -31.88 3.00 -28.15
C GLY A 467 -33.24 2.35 -28.43
N PRO A 468 -33.83 2.53 -29.62
CA PRO A 468 -35.10 1.90 -29.99
C PRO A 468 -34.96 0.45 -30.48
N LEU A 469 -33.74 -0.06 -30.66
CA LEU A 469 -33.50 -1.35 -31.33
C LEU A 469 -33.43 -2.50 -30.31
N PRO A 470 -34.28 -3.53 -30.42
CA PRO A 470 -34.16 -4.73 -29.61
C PRO A 470 -32.96 -5.57 -30.07
N ILE A 471 -31.99 -5.79 -29.19
CA ILE A 471 -30.78 -6.56 -29.52
C ILE A 471 -30.91 -8.02 -29.08
N TYR A 472 -31.51 -8.25 -27.90
CA TYR A 472 -31.57 -9.58 -27.32
C TYR A 472 -32.81 -9.75 -26.44
N ARG A 473 -33.46 -10.91 -26.51
CA ARG A 473 -34.58 -11.25 -25.63
C ARG A 473 -34.12 -12.31 -24.64
N LEU A 474 -34.15 -11.95 -23.36
CA LEU A 474 -33.81 -12.85 -22.26
C LEU A 474 -34.83 -13.99 -22.22
N LYS A 475 -34.31 -15.22 -22.28
CA LYS A 475 -35.12 -16.43 -22.11
C LYS A 475 -34.81 -17.01 -20.73
N PRO A 476 -35.78 -17.06 -19.81
CA PRO A 476 -35.59 -17.72 -18.53
C PRO A 476 -35.33 -19.22 -18.76
N LYS A 477 -34.42 -19.81 -17.99
CA LYS A 477 -34.21 -21.27 -18.02
C LYS A 477 -35.16 -21.98 -17.06
N TYR A 478 -35.69 -21.27 -16.07
CA TYR A 478 -36.51 -21.83 -15.00
C TYR A 478 -37.63 -20.86 -14.62
N GLU A 479 -38.76 -21.37 -14.13
CA GLU A 479 -39.87 -20.61 -13.55
C GLU A 479 -39.86 -20.77 -12.02
N PHE A 480 -40.10 -19.68 -11.31
CA PHE A 480 -40.14 -19.66 -9.84
C PHE A 480 -41.54 -20.05 -9.34
N ASP A 481 -41.66 -21.20 -8.69
CA ASP A 481 -42.88 -21.61 -7.99
C ASP A 481 -42.96 -20.86 -6.63
N ARG A 482 -43.81 -19.84 -6.52
CA ARG A 482 -43.95 -18.96 -5.34
C ARG A 482 -44.77 -19.60 -4.19
N GLY A 483 -44.73 -20.92 -4.05
CA GLY A 483 -45.25 -21.65 -2.89
C GLY A 483 -44.30 -21.65 -1.69
N LEU A 484 -44.78 -22.14 -0.53
CA LEU A 484 -43.97 -22.37 0.67
C LEU A 484 -42.92 -23.47 0.43
N GLY A 485 -41.74 -23.03 -0.03
CA GLY A 485 -40.60 -23.88 -0.38
C GLY A 485 -40.19 -23.68 -1.83
N ALA A 486 -39.71 -22.47 -2.17
CA ALA A 486 -39.33 -22.08 -3.52
C ALA A 486 -38.42 -23.15 -4.19
N ARG A 487 -38.87 -23.68 -5.32
CA ARG A 487 -38.09 -24.57 -6.19
C ARG A 487 -38.08 -24.01 -7.61
N LEU A 488 -36.91 -24.03 -8.24
CA LEU A 488 -36.72 -23.70 -9.66
C LEU A 488 -37.28 -24.86 -10.51
N ARG A 489 -38.30 -24.61 -11.35
CA ARG A 489 -38.76 -25.59 -12.35
C ARG A 489 -38.19 -25.23 -13.72
N PRO A 490 -37.58 -26.16 -14.48
CA PRO A 490 -37.13 -25.86 -15.83
C PRO A 490 -38.31 -25.50 -16.73
N ILE A 491 -38.17 -24.44 -17.52
CA ILE A 491 -39.12 -24.14 -18.60
C ILE A 491 -38.69 -25.00 -19.80
N PRO A 492 -39.60 -25.80 -20.39
CA PRO A 492 -39.27 -26.72 -21.47
C PRO A 492 -38.69 -26.03 -22.72
#